data_AF-A0AAW5IEJ4-F1
#
_entry.id   AF-A0AAW5IEJ4-F1
#
_cell.length_a   1.000
_cell.length_b   1.000
_cell.length_c   1.000
_cell.angle_alpha   90.00
_cell.angle_beta   90.00
_cell.angle_gamma   90.00
#
_symmetry.space_group_name_H-M   'P 1'
#
loop_
_entity.id
_entity.type
_entity.pdbx_description
1 polymer ?
#
loop_
_entity_poly.entity_id
_entity_poly.type
_entity_poly.pdbx_seq_one_letter_code
_entity_poly.pdbx_strand_id
1 'polypeptide(L)'
;MIFTEYIESWFKEFLEDHLQYDPKYISWLFNEMGYSLANVEQGEDEYLYLLELKGQEIWDKLFSSNPYHKITCDDLPDTLTFVTQLLTDTALEIFNKKKGFTDSFIEDIAYRCDGYDQLIGYFQDLMKGGCLSGVTNMFMYYDETKKFYIEHMDDLEGFVTDLEEELGEPIQQNKQNTLPRYMFVCHLCYEEFASKIARELFPDDF
;
A
#
# COMPACT_ATOMS: atom_id res chain seq x y z
N MET A 1 -2.44 11.26 -1.56
CA MET A 1 -2.55 11.12 -3.05
C MET A 1 -3.29 9.82 -3.34
N ILE A 2 -4.26 9.76 -4.27
CA ILE A 2 -4.98 8.49 -4.54
C ILE A 2 -4.08 7.48 -5.29
N PHE A 3 -4.41 6.20 -5.19
CA PHE A 3 -3.58 5.11 -5.73
C PHE A 3 -3.23 5.25 -7.21
N THR A 4 -4.21 5.55 -8.06
CA THR A 4 -3.99 5.65 -9.51
C THR A 4 -3.12 6.85 -9.86
N GLU A 5 -3.30 7.99 -9.18
CA GLU A 5 -2.48 9.19 -9.37
C GLU A 5 -1.03 8.95 -8.93
N TYR A 6 -0.84 8.23 -7.83
CA TYR A 6 0.49 7.85 -7.36
C TYR A 6 1.23 7.01 -8.39
N ILE A 7 0.58 5.97 -8.92
CA ILE A 7 1.21 5.11 -9.94
C ILE A 7 1.51 5.90 -11.22
N GLU A 8 0.59 6.75 -11.67
CA GLU A 8 0.80 7.58 -12.85
C GLU A 8 2.00 8.53 -12.67
N SER A 9 2.11 9.17 -11.50
CA SER A 9 3.24 10.04 -11.17
C SER A 9 4.56 9.26 -11.11
N TRP A 10 4.57 8.13 -10.40
CA TRP A 10 5.75 7.27 -10.32
C TRP A 10 6.19 6.76 -11.69
N PHE A 11 5.25 6.32 -12.53
CA PHE A 11 5.56 5.77 -13.84
C PHE A 11 6.10 6.84 -14.77
N LYS A 12 5.57 8.06 -14.68
CA LYS A 12 6.11 9.20 -15.42
C LYS A 12 7.57 9.49 -15.04
N GLU A 13 7.88 9.57 -13.76
CA GLU A 13 9.26 9.77 -13.28
C GLU A 13 10.17 8.63 -13.76
N PHE A 14 9.69 7.38 -13.66
CA PHE A 14 10.39 6.20 -14.14
C PHE A 14 10.71 6.28 -15.65
N LEU A 15 9.75 6.69 -16.48
CA LEU A 15 9.97 6.87 -17.92
C LEU A 15 10.92 8.04 -18.22
N GLU A 16 10.81 9.16 -17.51
CA GLU A 16 11.68 10.34 -17.69
C GLU A 16 13.14 10.01 -17.38
N ASP A 17 13.39 9.29 -16.28
CA ASP A 17 14.72 8.82 -15.92
C ASP A 17 15.30 7.91 -17.01
N HIS A 18 14.53 6.90 -17.47
CA HIS A 18 15.02 5.98 -18.50
C HIS A 18 15.19 6.64 -19.87
N LEU A 19 14.33 7.59 -20.25
CA LEU A 19 14.47 8.34 -21.50
C LEU A 19 15.79 9.13 -21.53
N GLN A 20 16.22 9.66 -20.38
CA GLN A 20 17.48 10.40 -20.29
C GLN A 20 18.72 9.50 -20.46
N TYR A 21 18.68 8.27 -19.93
CA TYR A 21 19.86 7.39 -19.85
C TYR A 21 19.88 6.26 -20.89
N ASP A 22 18.73 5.70 -21.26
CA ASP A 22 18.57 4.65 -22.28
C ASP A 22 17.24 4.78 -23.07
N PRO A 23 17.21 5.60 -24.14
CA PRO A 23 16.01 5.76 -24.97
C PRO A 23 15.47 4.46 -25.59
N LYS A 24 16.29 3.41 -25.72
CA LYS A 24 15.83 2.11 -26.25
C LYS A 24 15.01 1.34 -25.23
N TYR A 25 15.17 1.65 -23.95
CA TYR A 25 14.39 1.06 -22.87
C TYR A 25 12.90 1.36 -23.04
N ILE A 26 12.55 2.58 -23.45
CA ILE A 26 11.16 2.98 -23.71
C ILE A 26 10.53 2.09 -24.79
N SER A 27 11.23 1.90 -25.91
CA SER A 27 10.77 1.00 -26.98
C SER A 27 10.63 -0.43 -26.49
N TRP A 28 11.60 -0.92 -25.70
CA TRP A 28 11.53 -2.26 -25.14
C TRP A 28 10.32 -2.41 -24.21
N LEU A 29 10.14 -1.52 -23.24
CA LEU A 29 9.05 -1.54 -22.27
C LEU A 29 7.68 -1.47 -22.97
N PHE A 30 7.54 -0.59 -23.96
CA PHE A 30 6.33 -0.46 -24.76
C PHE A 30 5.93 -1.80 -25.41
N ASN A 31 6.90 -2.52 -25.98
CA ASN A 31 6.65 -3.83 -26.60
C ASN A 31 6.38 -4.92 -25.56
N GLU A 32 7.08 -4.93 -24.43
CA GLU A 32 6.86 -5.91 -23.33
C GLU A 32 5.50 -5.72 -22.65
N MET A 33 5.01 -4.48 -22.56
CA MET A 33 3.63 -4.19 -22.15
C MET A 33 2.59 -4.65 -23.18
N GLY A 34 3.04 -5.14 -24.34
CA GLY A 34 2.20 -5.73 -25.38
C GLY A 34 1.61 -4.70 -26.34
N TYR A 35 2.13 -3.47 -26.34
CA TYR A 35 1.69 -2.43 -27.26
C TYR A 35 2.41 -2.53 -28.61
N SER A 36 1.82 -1.90 -29.62
CA SER A 36 2.38 -1.82 -30.96
C SER A 36 2.02 -0.48 -31.59
N LEU A 37 2.98 0.15 -32.27
CA LEU A 37 2.76 1.38 -33.04
C LEU A 37 1.69 1.23 -34.13
N ALA A 38 1.32 0.01 -34.52
CA ALA A 38 0.20 -0.23 -35.42
C ALA A 38 -1.17 0.19 -34.83
N ASN A 39 -1.25 0.30 -33.50
CA ASN A 39 -2.47 0.62 -32.75
C ASN A 39 -2.39 2.00 -32.05
N VAL A 40 -1.32 2.75 -32.28
CA VAL A 40 -1.08 4.08 -31.70
C VAL A 40 -1.60 5.15 -32.65
N GLU A 41 -2.12 6.26 -32.12
CA GLU A 41 -2.62 7.34 -32.95
C GLU A 41 -1.53 7.97 -33.82
N GLN A 42 -1.91 8.44 -35.00
CA GLN A 42 -0.96 8.89 -36.01
C GLN A 42 -0.24 10.17 -35.55
N GLY A 43 0.99 10.05 -35.07
CA GLY A 43 1.82 11.17 -34.58
C GLY A 43 2.29 11.03 -33.14
N GLU A 44 1.80 10.05 -32.39
CA GLU A 44 2.35 9.65 -31.10
C GLU A 44 3.58 8.76 -31.28
N ASP A 45 4.56 8.94 -30.40
CA ASP A 45 5.67 7.99 -30.23
C ASP A 45 5.43 7.10 -29.00
N GLU A 46 6.25 6.05 -28.86
CA GLU A 46 6.11 5.06 -27.78
C GLU A 46 6.17 5.71 -26.39
N TYR A 47 6.96 6.77 -26.23
CA TYR A 47 7.09 7.50 -24.97
C TYR A 47 5.80 8.25 -24.61
N LEU A 48 5.27 9.03 -25.56
CA LEU A 48 4.02 9.78 -25.36
C LEU A 48 2.86 8.83 -25.07
N TYR A 49 2.79 7.68 -25.75
CA TYR A 49 1.77 6.68 -25.47
C TYR A 49 1.87 6.14 -24.03
N LEU A 50 3.08 5.75 -23.59
CA LEU A 50 3.28 5.25 -22.23
C LEU A 50 2.96 6.31 -21.16
N LEU A 51 3.24 7.59 -21.43
CA LEU A 51 2.91 8.69 -20.51
C LEU A 51 1.41 8.89 -20.29
N GLU A 52 0.56 8.46 -21.23
CA GLU A 52 -0.89 8.64 -21.15
C GLU A 52 -1.63 7.46 -20.50
N LEU A 53 -0.91 6.37 -20.19
CA LEU A 53 -1.47 5.21 -19.52
C LEU A 53 -2.07 5.58 -18.16
N LYS A 54 -3.16 4.87 -17.83
CA LYS A 54 -3.86 5.06 -16.54
C LYS A 54 -3.28 4.18 -15.46
N GLY A 55 -3.34 4.63 -14.22
CA GLY A 55 -2.73 3.97 -13.06
C GLY A 55 -3.12 2.50 -12.93
N GLN A 56 -4.39 2.16 -13.19
CA GLN A 56 -4.84 0.76 -13.17
C GLN A 56 -4.18 -0.11 -14.25
N GLU A 57 -4.04 0.43 -15.46
CA GLU A 57 -3.40 -0.30 -16.57
C GLU A 57 -1.91 -0.50 -16.30
N ILE A 58 -1.25 0.51 -15.73
CA ILE A 58 0.16 0.43 -15.30
C ILE A 58 0.30 -0.65 -14.21
N TRP A 59 -0.57 -0.64 -13.20
CA TRP A 59 -0.58 -1.66 -12.14
C TRP A 59 -0.72 -3.07 -12.71
N ASP A 60 -1.70 -3.29 -13.57
CA ASP A 60 -2.01 -4.61 -14.12
C ASP A 60 -0.81 -5.20 -14.89
N LYS A 61 -0.06 -4.34 -15.59
CA LYS A 61 1.12 -4.72 -16.40
C LYS A 61 2.41 -4.88 -15.60
N LEU A 62 2.62 -4.07 -14.56
CA LEU A 62 3.91 -4.00 -13.88
C LEU A 62 3.92 -4.69 -12.52
N PHE A 63 2.80 -4.64 -11.79
CA PHE A 63 2.79 -4.95 -10.36
C PHE A 63 1.75 -5.99 -9.94
N SER A 64 0.74 -6.28 -10.77
CA SER A 64 -0.26 -7.29 -10.42
C SER A 64 0.36 -8.66 -10.15
N SER A 65 -0.25 -9.41 -9.23
CA SER A 65 0.17 -10.79 -8.92
C SER A 65 -0.08 -11.77 -10.07
N ASN A 66 -0.76 -11.33 -11.15
CA ASN A 66 -1.11 -12.18 -12.27
C ASN A 66 0.12 -12.44 -13.17
N PRO A 67 0.67 -13.68 -13.18
CA PRO A 67 1.91 -13.99 -13.86
C PRO A 67 1.81 -13.92 -15.39
N TYR A 68 0.60 -13.84 -15.96
CA TYR A 68 0.41 -13.68 -17.39
C TYR A 68 0.54 -12.23 -17.88
N HIS A 69 0.57 -11.27 -16.95
CA HIS A 69 0.60 -9.84 -17.27
C HIS A 69 1.79 -9.11 -16.67
N LYS A 70 2.47 -9.71 -15.67
CA LYS A 70 3.58 -9.08 -14.96
C LYS A 70 4.88 -9.11 -15.77
N ILE A 71 5.33 -7.92 -16.16
CA ILE A 71 6.66 -7.71 -16.74
C ILE A 71 7.71 -7.80 -15.64
N THR A 72 8.85 -8.42 -15.95
CA THR A 72 10.00 -8.46 -15.05
C THR A 72 11.23 -7.92 -15.76
N CYS A 73 11.87 -6.92 -15.19
CA CYS A 73 13.22 -6.49 -15.58
C CYS A 73 13.99 -5.98 -14.37
N ASP A 74 15.30 -5.84 -14.54
CA ASP A 74 16.23 -5.52 -13.45
C ASP A 74 16.02 -4.11 -12.88
N ASP A 75 15.47 -3.18 -13.67
CA ASP A 75 15.27 -1.77 -13.29
C ASP A 75 13.87 -1.49 -12.70
N LEU A 76 12.93 -2.44 -12.79
CA LEU A 76 11.62 -2.33 -12.15
C LEU A 76 11.69 -2.83 -10.70
N PRO A 77 11.17 -2.08 -9.72
CA PRO A 77 11.00 -2.62 -8.37
C PRO A 77 10.02 -3.80 -8.42
N ASP A 78 10.23 -4.80 -7.56
CA ASP A 78 9.20 -5.82 -7.35
C ASP A 78 7.96 -5.22 -6.68
N THR A 79 6.83 -5.95 -6.75
CA THR A 79 5.54 -5.51 -6.19
C THR A 79 5.67 -5.14 -4.72
N LEU A 80 6.40 -5.94 -3.94
CA LEU A 80 6.60 -5.69 -2.51
C LEU A 80 7.33 -4.37 -2.27
N THR A 81 8.42 -4.10 -3.01
CA THR A 81 9.21 -2.87 -2.90
C THR A 81 8.37 -1.65 -3.30
N PHE A 82 7.64 -1.76 -4.42
CA PHE A 82 6.77 -0.68 -4.88
C PHE A 82 5.67 -0.37 -3.85
N VAL A 83 4.96 -1.39 -3.37
CA VAL A 83 3.88 -1.22 -2.38
C VAL A 83 4.43 -0.70 -1.05
N THR A 84 5.60 -1.15 -0.61
CA THR A 84 6.26 -0.63 0.61
C THR A 84 6.52 0.87 0.50
N GLN A 85 7.02 1.34 -0.65
CA GLN A 85 7.27 2.75 -0.89
C GLN A 85 5.97 3.56 -0.92
N LEU A 86 4.96 3.09 -1.68
CA LEU A 86 3.62 3.69 -1.74
C LEU A 86 3.01 3.89 -0.35
N LEU A 87 3.02 2.84 0.48
CA LEU A 87 2.46 2.89 1.83
C LEU A 87 3.28 3.81 2.74
N THR A 88 4.59 3.86 2.56
CA THR A 88 5.47 4.78 3.30
C THR A 88 5.15 6.23 2.99
N ASP A 89 5.07 6.59 1.71
CA ASP A 89 4.79 7.96 1.29
C ASP A 89 3.38 8.38 1.73
N THR A 90 2.40 7.49 1.56
CA THR A 90 1.02 7.72 2.03
C THR A 90 0.96 7.90 3.56
N ALA A 91 1.67 7.07 4.32
CA ALA A 91 1.73 7.21 5.78
C ALA A 91 2.40 8.52 6.21
N LEU A 92 3.44 8.98 5.50
CA LEU A 92 4.08 10.26 5.78
C LEU A 92 3.15 11.44 5.51
N GLU A 93 2.34 11.39 4.45
CA GLU A 93 1.31 12.38 4.14
C GLU A 93 0.23 12.46 5.24
N ILE A 94 -0.27 11.31 5.69
CA ILE A 94 -1.36 11.24 6.68
C ILE A 94 -0.87 11.65 8.09
N PHE A 95 0.23 11.04 8.54
CA PHE A 95 0.61 11.09 9.96
C PHE A 95 1.62 12.20 10.27
N ASN A 96 2.21 12.86 9.27
CA ASN A 96 3.23 13.93 9.36
C ASN A 96 4.53 13.57 10.10
N LYS A 97 4.53 12.52 10.92
CA LYS A 97 5.67 12.00 11.67
C LYS A 97 5.51 10.50 11.85
N LYS A 98 6.57 9.78 11.51
CA LYS A 98 6.68 8.34 11.72
C LYS A 98 6.66 8.00 13.21
N LYS A 99 5.74 7.12 13.60
CA LYS A 99 5.70 6.51 14.94
C LYS A 99 6.57 5.25 14.94
N GLY A 100 7.01 4.78 16.10
CA GLY A 100 7.93 3.65 16.24
C GLY A 100 7.42 2.34 15.63
N PHE A 101 6.10 2.15 15.54
CA PHE A 101 5.46 0.96 14.95
C PHE A 101 5.25 1.06 13.43
N THR A 102 5.43 2.25 12.82
CA THR A 102 5.01 2.51 11.44
C THR A 102 5.69 1.59 10.43
N ASP A 103 6.99 1.33 10.58
CA ASP A 103 7.73 0.44 9.67
C ASP A 103 7.18 -0.98 9.71
N SER A 104 6.98 -1.54 10.90
CA SER A 104 6.48 -2.90 11.05
C SER A 104 5.07 -3.06 10.49
N PHE A 105 4.22 -2.02 10.59
CA PHE A 105 2.88 -2.05 9.99
C PHE A 105 2.96 -2.00 8.47
N ILE A 106 3.78 -1.12 7.91
CA ILE A 106 3.98 -1.02 6.46
C ILE A 106 4.53 -2.33 5.90
N GLU A 107 5.55 -2.90 6.53
CA GLU A 107 6.18 -4.16 6.11
C GLU A 107 5.16 -5.31 6.10
N ASP A 108 4.38 -5.48 7.17
CA ASP A 108 3.35 -6.53 7.19
C ASP A 108 2.25 -6.26 6.16
N ILE A 109 1.70 -5.04 6.08
CA ILE A 109 0.65 -4.70 5.10
C ILE A 109 1.15 -4.94 3.66
N ALA A 110 2.34 -4.45 3.30
CA ALA A 110 2.91 -4.64 1.97
C ALA A 110 3.07 -6.12 1.63
N TYR A 111 3.58 -6.92 2.59
CA TYR A 111 3.71 -8.36 2.43
C TYR A 111 2.35 -9.06 2.26
N ARG A 112 1.29 -8.62 2.96
CA ARG A 112 -0.05 -9.19 2.77
C ARG A 112 -0.64 -8.83 1.41
N CYS A 113 -0.45 -7.60 0.96
CA CYS A 113 -0.94 -7.13 -0.33
C CYS A 113 -0.39 -7.92 -1.52
N ASP A 114 0.85 -8.41 -1.46
CA ASP A 114 1.44 -9.27 -2.51
C ASP A 114 0.64 -10.57 -2.76
N GLY A 115 -0.15 -11.01 -1.77
CA GLY A 115 -1.05 -12.16 -1.88
C GLY A 115 -2.39 -11.88 -2.58
N TYR A 116 -2.67 -10.63 -2.97
CA TYR A 116 -3.93 -10.20 -3.57
C TYR A 116 -3.76 -9.79 -5.04
N ASP A 117 -4.76 -10.08 -5.88
CA ASP A 117 -4.77 -9.69 -7.29
C ASP A 117 -4.81 -8.17 -7.48
N GLN A 118 -5.48 -7.47 -6.56
CA GLN A 118 -5.63 -6.03 -6.53
C GLN A 118 -5.24 -5.52 -5.14
N LEU A 119 -4.48 -4.43 -5.08
CA LEU A 119 -3.99 -3.85 -3.83
C LEU A 119 -5.13 -3.60 -2.82
N ILE A 120 -6.27 -3.12 -3.31
CA ILE A 120 -7.44 -2.81 -2.49
C ILE A 120 -8.03 -4.02 -1.77
N GLY A 121 -7.87 -5.23 -2.30
CA GLY A 121 -8.51 -6.44 -1.79
C GLY A 121 -8.11 -6.75 -0.34
N TYR A 122 -6.84 -6.53 0.00
CA TYR A 122 -6.36 -6.71 1.37
C TYR A 122 -7.07 -5.76 2.35
N PHE A 123 -7.18 -4.48 2.00
CA PHE A 123 -7.83 -3.48 2.84
C PHE A 123 -9.32 -3.79 3.04
N GLN A 124 -10.01 -4.26 2.00
CA GLN A 124 -11.42 -4.66 2.11
C GLN A 124 -11.62 -5.83 3.08
N ASP A 125 -10.76 -6.85 3.03
CA ASP A 125 -10.81 -7.98 3.95
C ASP A 125 -10.47 -7.55 5.39
N LEU A 126 -9.46 -6.70 5.56
CA LEU A 126 -9.08 -6.17 6.87
C LEU A 126 -10.21 -5.32 7.48
N MET A 127 -10.86 -4.45 6.71
CA MET A 127 -11.97 -3.62 7.22
C MET A 127 -13.22 -4.46 7.56
N LYS A 128 -13.40 -5.60 6.90
CA LYS A 128 -14.53 -6.50 7.15
C LYS A 128 -14.32 -7.36 8.40
N GLY A 129 -13.11 -7.86 8.60
CA GLY A 129 -12.81 -8.87 9.62
C GLY A 129 -11.93 -8.42 10.79
N GLY A 130 -11.18 -7.33 10.61
CA GLY A 130 -10.11 -6.90 11.51
C GLY A 130 -9.01 -7.96 11.67
N CYS A 131 -8.07 -7.67 12.57
CA CYS A 131 -7.00 -8.59 12.95
C CYS A 131 -7.55 -9.91 13.52
N LEU A 132 -8.73 -9.88 14.16
CA LEU A 132 -9.38 -11.07 14.74
C LEU A 132 -9.80 -12.11 13.69
N SER A 133 -9.95 -11.72 12.43
CA SER A 133 -10.28 -12.65 11.34
C SER A 133 -9.08 -13.48 10.86
N GLY A 134 -7.85 -13.12 11.27
CA GLY A 134 -6.62 -13.76 10.80
C GLY A 134 -6.13 -13.26 9.44
N VAL A 135 -6.67 -12.15 8.92
CA VAL A 135 -6.20 -11.49 7.68
C VAL A 135 -4.75 -11.00 7.81
N THR A 136 -4.32 -10.64 9.02
CA THR A 136 -2.90 -10.48 9.37
C THR A 136 -2.48 -11.54 10.38
N ASN A 137 -1.24 -12.04 10.26
CA ASN A 137 -0.63 -12.91 11.27
C ASN A 137 0.29 -12.14 12.23
N MET A 138 0.45 -10.82 12.06
CA MET A 138 1.36 -9.99 12.88
C MET A 138 1.07 -10.12 14.38
N PHE A 139 -0.19 -10.33 14.76
CA PHE A 139 -0.64 -10.44 16.15
C PHE A 139 -1.22 -11.81 16.53
N MET A 140 -0.92 -12.86 15.75
CA MET A 140 -1.47 -14.21 15.99
C MET A 140 -0.95 -14.83 17.30
N TYR A 141 0.28 -14.52 17.71
CA TYR A 141 0.92 -15.08 18.90
C TYR A 141 0.97 -14.09 20.06
N TYR A 142 0.26 -14.40 21.14
CA TYR A 142 0.16 -13.52 22.32
C TYR A 142 1.50 -13.01 22.87
N ASP A 143 2.53 -13.86 22.93
CA ASP A 143 3.84 -13.47 23.47
C ASP A 143 4.59 -12.49 22.55
N GLU A 144 4.43 -12.62 21.23
CA GLU A 144 5.04 -11.72 20.24
C GLU A 144 4.30 -10.39 20.22
N THR A 145 2.96 -10.42 20.21
CA THR A 145 2.14 -9.20 20.30
C THR A 145 2.44 -8.42 21.58
N LYS A 146 2.65 -9.12 22.70
CA LYS A 146 3.01 -8.46 23.96
C LYS A 146 4.40 -7.80 23.90
N LYS A 147 5.38 -8.44 23.25
CA LYS A 147 6.71 -7.83 23.05
C LYS A 147 6.61 -6.58 22.18
N PHE A 148 5.92 -6.70 21.05
CA PHE A 148 5.68 -5.57 20.14
C PHE A 148 5.00 -4.40 20.85
N TYR A 149 3.95 -4.69 21.63
CA TYR A 149 3.28 -3.67 22.44
C TYR A 149 4.23 -2.99 23.42
N ILE A 150 5.04 -3.74 24.16
CA ILE A 150 5.98 -3.17 25.13
C ILE A 150 7.04 -2.30 24.44
N GLU A 151 7.52 -2.74 23.28
CA GLU A 151 8.53 -2.04 22.49
C GLU A 151 8.03 -0.70 21.94
N HIS A 152 6.76 -0.63 21.54
CA HIS A 152 6.16 0.57 20.92
C HIS A 152 5.06 1.22 21.77
N MET A 153 5.02 0.94 23.08
CA MET A 153 3.90 1.26 23.96
C MET A 153 3.51 2.73 23.94
N ASP A 154 4.50 3.63 24.05
CA ASP A 154 4.25 5.07 24.13
C ASP A 154 3.62 5.60 22.84
N ASP A 155 4.09 5.12 21.69
CA ASP A 155 3.55 5.53 20.39
C ASP A 155 2.17 4.93 20.11
N LEU A 156 1.95 3.67 20.51
CA LEU A 156 0.68 2.97 20.36
C LEU A 156 -0.41 3.62 21.23
N GLU A 157 -0.16 3.80 22.53
CA GLU A 157 -1.12 4.45 23.43
C GLU A 157 -1.30 5.94 23.09
N GLY A 158 -0.24 6.61 22.62
CA GLY A 158 -0.34 7.95 22.04
C GLY A 158 -1.27 7.98 20.84
N PHE A 159 -1.17 7.01 19.92
CA PHE A 159 -2.08 6.92 18.77
C PHE A 159 -3.52 6.64 19.19
N VAL A 160 -3.76 5.81 20.22
CA VAL A 160 -5.10 5.65 20.79
C VAL A 160 -5.64 6.98 21.34
N THR A 161 -4.80 7.75 22.02
CA THR A 161 -5.19 9.07 22.54
C THR A 161 -5.57 10.01 21.40
N ASP A 162 -4.78 10.06 20.33
CA ASP A 162 -5.08 10.85 19.13
C ASP A 162 -6.47 10.47 18.55
N LEU A 163 -6.77 9.16 18.48
CA LEU A 163 -8.06 8.65 18.00
C LEU A 163 -9.23 9.01 18.94
N GLU A 164 -9.04 8.93 20.25
CA GLU A 164 -10.05 9.34 21.25
C GLU A 164 -10.35 10.84 21.16
N GLU A 165 -9.33 11.67 20.91
CA GLU A 165 -9.50 13.10 20.67
C GLU A 165 -10.27 13.40 19.39
N GLU A 166 -9.97 12.68 18.29
CA GLU A 166 -10.70 12.77 17.03
C GLU A 166 -12.17 12.34 17.17
N LEU A 167 -12.44 11.27 17.93
CA LEU A 167 -13.78 10.73 18.16
C LEU A 167 -14.59 11.60 19.14
N GLY A 168 -13.91 12.30 20.06
CA GLY A 168 -14.52 13.10 21.13
C GLY A 168 -15.02 12.27 22.32
N GLU A 169 -14.73 10.97 22.37
CA GLU A 169 -15.03 10.08 23.49
C GLU A 169 -13.98 8.97 23.67
N PRO A 170 -13.80 8.42 24.89
CA PRO A 170 -12.85 7.35 25.12
C PRO A 170 -13.22 6.06 24.37
N ILE A 171 -12.22 5.42 23.78
CA ILE A 171 -12.36 4.14 23.09
C ILE A 171 -12.37 3.05 24.15
N GLN A 172 -13.58 2.58 24.48
CA GLN A 172 -13.75 1.49 25.43
C GLN A 172 -13.63 0.13 24.75
N GLN A 173 -12.86 -0.75 25.36
CA GLN A 173 -12.95 -2.17 25.03
C GLN A 173 -14.39 -2.62 25.29
N ASN A 174 -15.08 -3.06 24.24
CA ASN A 174 -16.43 -3.58 24.38
C ASN A 174 -16.43 -4.73 25.42
N LYS A 175 -17.44 -4.83 26.27
CA LYS A 175 -17.60 -5.90 27.28
C LYS A 175 -17.61 -7.31 26.66
N GLN A 176 -17.92 -7.44 25.37
CA GLN A 176 -17.80 -8.71 24.64
C GLN A 176 -16.38 -8.98 24.09
N ASN A 177 -15.52 -7.96 24.00
CA ASN A 177 -14.14 -8.09 23.56
C ASN A 177 -13.23 -8.31 24.79
N THR A 178 -12.91 -9.58 25.06
CA THR A 178 -12.13 -10.02 26.23
C THR A 178 -10.62 -9.94 26.05
N LEU A 179 -10.16 -9.31 24.96
CA LEU A 179 -8.73 -9.18 24.67
C LEU A 179 -8.00 -8.42 25.79
N PRO A 180 -6.81 -8.87 26.21
CA PRO A 180 -5.91 -8.06 27.02
C PRO A 180 -5.62 -6.71 26.35
N ARG A 181 -5.38 -5.65 27.14
CA ARG A 181 -5.11 -4.29 26.62
C ARG A 181 -4.06 -4.27 25.51
N TYR A 182 -2.94 -4.99 25.69
CA TYR A 182 -1.87 -5.02 24.69
C TYR A 182 -2.34 -5.58 23.33
N MET A 183 -3.17 -6.63 23.31
CA MET A 183 -3.73 -7.17 22.06
C MET A 183 -4.70 -6.18 21.44
N PHE A 184 -5.60 -5.62 22.25
CA PHE A 184 -6.59 -4.68 21.79
C PHE A 184 -5.96 -3.43 21.16
N VAL A 185 -4.96 -2.84 21.82
CA VAL A 185 -4.27 -1.65 21.31
C VAL A 185 -3.52 -1.97 20.02
N CYS A 186 -2.76 -3.08 19.96
CA CYS A 186 -2.09 -3.46 18.72
C CYS A 186 -3.07 -3.65 17.56
N HIS A 187 -4.19 -4.34 17.79
CA HIS A 187 -5.21 -4.55 16.77
C HIS A 187 -5.86 -3.24 16.32
N LEU A 188 -6.30 -2.41 17.29
CA LEU A 188 -6.92 -1.11 17.01
C LEU A 188 -5.98 -0.21 16.21
N CYS A 189 -4.73 -0.05 16.67
CA CYS A 189 -3.77 0.81 15.99
C CYS A 189 -3.46 0.31 14.58
N TYR A 190 -3.34 -1.01 14.38
CA TYR A 190 -3.09 -1.57 13.06
C TYR A 190 -4.28 -1.38 12.11
N GLU A 191 -5.48 -1.69 12.59
CA GLU A 191 -6.71 -1.55 11.82
C GLU A 191 -6.96 -0.08 11.44
N GLU A 192 -6.82 0.85 12.38
CA GLU A 192 -6.99 2.29 12.11
C GLU A 192 -5.88 2.87 11.24
N PHE A 193 -4.64 2.41 11.42
CA PHE A 193 -3.53 2.80 10.55
C PHE A 193 -3.80 2.38 9.10
N ALA A 194 -4.16 1.11 8.89
CA ALA A 194 -4.50 0.60 7.57
C ALA A 194 -5.77 1.24 7.01
N SER A 195 -6.77 1.55 7.85
CA SER A 195 -8.01 2.22 7.43
C SER A 195 -7.76 3.63 6.94
N LYS A 196 -6.94 4.42 7.66
CA LYS A 196 -6.56 5.77 7.22
C LYS A 196 -5.80 5.74 5.89
N ILE A 197 -4.89 4.78 5.71
CA ILE A 197 -4.20 4.57 4.42
C ILE A 197 -5.20 4.18 3.31
N ALA A 198 -6.11 3.25 3.58
CA ALA A 198 -7.08 2.78 2.60
C ALA A 198 -7.98 3.91 2.08
N ARG A 199 -8.46 4.78 2.99
CA ARG A 199 -9.29 5.95 2.64
C ARG A 199 -8.53 6.98 1.80
N GLU A 200 -7.23 7.12 2.02
CA GLU A 200 -6.39 8.03 1.23
C GLU A 200 -6.13 7.47 -0.18
N LEU A 201 -5.82 6.18 -0.28
CA LEU A 201 -5.52 5.52 -1.55
C LEU A 201 -6.78 5.27 -2.41
N PHE A 202 -7.90 4.95 -1.78
CA PHE A 202 -9.14 4.50 -2.42
C PHE A 202 -10.37 5.24 -1.84
N PRO A 203 -10.46 6.57 -1.99
CA PRO A 203 -11.49 7.38 -1.32
C PRO A 203 -12.93 7.08 -1.78
N ASP A 204 -13.11 6.50 -2.97
CA ASP A 204 -14.42 6.14 -3.50
C ASP A 204 -14.90 4.76 -3.01
N ASP A 205 -14.03 3.99 -2.35
CA ASP A 205 -14.29 2.61 -1.90
C ASP A 205 -14.47 2.46 -0.37
N PHE A 206 -14.08 3.47 0.44
CA PHE A 206 -14.06 3.42 1.92
C PHE A 206 -14.69 4.61 2.65
#